data_AF-X1PX36-F1
#
_entry.id   AF-X1PX36-F1
#
_cell.length_a   1.000
_cell.length_b   1.000
_cell.length_c   1.000
_cell.angle_alpha   90.00
_cell.angle_beta   90.00
_cell.angle_gamma   90.00
#
_symmetry.space_group_name_H-M   'P 1'
#
loop_
_entity.id
_entity.type
_entity.pdbx_description
1 polymer ?
#
loop_
_entity_poly.entity_id
_entity_poly.type
_entity_poly.pdbx_seq_one_letter_code
_entity_poly.pdbx_strand_id
1 'polypeptide(L)' 'MYQRMLVPLDGSELAEVVFPYVKELAERLDIEVVFLHVNALEEHGFATP' A
#
# COMPACT_ATOMS: atom_id res chain seq x y z
N MET A 1 9.09 -14.15 -14.06
CA MET A 1 7.85 -14.53 -13.36
C MET A 1 7.75 -13.64 -12.12
N TYR A 2 6.60 -13.02 -11.88
CA TYR A 2 6.41 -12.17 -10.69
C TYR A 2 6.21 -13.06 -9.45
N GLN A 3 6.65 -12.59 -8.29
CA GLN A 3 6.50 -13.33 -7.01
C GLN A 3 5.72 -12.53 -5.96
N ARG A 4 5.73 -11.19 -6.08
CA ARG A 4 5.08 -10.28 -5.13
C ARG A 4 4.48 -9.07 -5.84
N MET A 5 3.37 -8.59 -5.31
CA MET A 5 2.72 -7.33 -5.69
C MET A 5 2.77 -6.36 -4.52
N LEU A 6 3.27 -5.15 -4.74
CA LEU A 6 3.20 -4.05 -3.78
C LEU A 6 1.99 -3.18 -4.13
N VAL A 7 1.10 -2.98 -3.16
CA VAL A 7 -0.12 -2.17 -3.31
C VAL A 7 -0.02 -0.96 -2.38
N PRO A 8 0.34 0.23 -2.89
CA PRO A 8 0.30 1.45 -2.11
C PRO A 8 -1.14 1.88 -1.85
N LEU A 9 -1.47 2.15 -0.59
CA LEU A 9 -2.74 2.69 -0.15
C LEU A 9 -2.49 4.04 0.52
N ASP A 10 -3.30 5.03 0.19
CA ASP A 10 -3.26 6.37 0.80
C ASP A 10 -4.24 6.52 1.97
N GLY A 11 -5.00 5.47 2.28
CA GLY A 11 -6.01 5.45 3.35
C GLY A 11 -7.35 6.10 2.96
N SER A 12 -7.53 6.55 1.72
CA SER A 12 -8.81 7.07 1.24
C SER A 12 -9.82 5.94 0.98
N GLU A 13 -11.12 6.24 1.11
CA GLU A 13 -12.19 5.31 0.69
C GLU A 13 -12.06 4.93 -0.80
N LEU A 14 -11.55 5.84 -1.62
CA LEU A 14 -11.29 5.59 -3.04
C LEU A 14 -10.24 4.50 -3.24
N ALA A 15 -9.22 4.43 -2.39
CA ALA A 15 -8.18 3.41 -2.48
C ALA A 15 -8.72 2.00 -2.21
N GLU A 16 -9.83 1.84 -1.49
CA GLU A 16 -10.45 0.52 -1.25
C GLU A 16 -10.98 -0.14 -2.53
N VAL A 17 -11.25 0.66 -3.58
CA VAL A 17 -11.69 0.15 -4.88
C VAL A 17 -10.65 -0.79 -5.51
N VAL A 18 -9.39 -0.76 -5.06
CA VAL A 18 -8.31 -1.61 -5.59
C VAL A 18 -8.41 -3.08 -5.15
N PHE A 19 -9.07 -3.39 -4.02
CA PHE A 19 -9.04 -4.73 -3.42
C PHE A 19 -9.53 -5.87 -4.33
N PRO A 20 -10.65 -5.72 -5.07
CA PRO A 20 -11.11 -6.78 -5.98
C PRO A 20 -10.09 -7.12 -7.07
N TYR A 21 -9.39 -6.10 -7.60
CA TYR A 21 -8.39 -6.27 -8.65
C TYR A 21 -7.12 -6.93 -8.11
N VAL A 22 -6.67 -6.51 -6.93
CA VAL A 22 -5.51 -7.12 -6.25
C VAL A 22 -5.77 -8.59 -5.99
N LYS A 23 -6.96 -8.93 -5.50
CA LYS A 23 -7.37 -10.32 -5.27
C LYS A 23 -7.31 -11.13 -6.57
N GLU A 24 -7.97 -10.65 -7.63
CA GLU A 24 -8.01 -11.39 -8.90
C GLU A 24 -6.60 -11.63 -9.47
N LEU A 25 -5.74 -10.60 -9.43
CA LEU A 25 -4.37 -10.72 -9.94
C LEU A 25 -3.51 -11.64 -9.07
N ALA A 26 -3.64 -11.57 -7.74
CA ALA A 26 -2.90 -12.43 -6.83
C ALA A 26 -3.26 -13.91 -7.04
N GLU A 27 -4.56 -14.22 -7.18
CA GLU A 27 -5.04 -15.59 -7.42
C GLU A 27 -4.58 -16.12 -8.78
N ARG A 28 -4.64 -15.31 -9.84
CA ARG A 28 -4.27 -15.72 -11.20
C ARG A 28 -2.77 -15.89 -11.39
N LEU A 29 -1.97 -15.13 -10.64
CA LEU A 29 -0.51 -15.14 -10.75
C LEU A 29 0.16 -15.98 -9.67
N ASP A 30 -0.58 -16.45 -8.67
CA ASP A 30 -0.09 -17.17 -7.49
C ASP A 30 1.05 -16.41 -6.80
N ILE A 31 0.79 -15.14 -6.46
CA ILE A 31 1.77 -14.21 -5.87
C ILE A 31 1.32 -13.64 -4.53
N GLU A 32 2.29 -13.34 -3.68
CA GLU A 32 2.06 -12.67 -2.40
C GLU A 32 1.73 -11.19 -2.63
N VAL A 33 0.84 -10.64 -1.79
CA VAL A 33 0.44 -9.24 -1.81
C VAL A 33 0.97 -8.54 -0.56
N VAL A 34 1.61 -7.39 -0.76
CA VAL A 34 2.08 -6.50 0.30
C VAL A 34 1.37 -5.16 0.18
N PHE A 35 0.60 -4.77 1.19
CA PHE A 35 0.03 -3.44 1.27
C PHE A 35 1.01 -2.46 1.94
N LEU A 36 1.13 -1.26 1.38
CA LEU A 36 2.02 -0.22 1.87
C LEU A 36 1.25 1.07 2.09
N HIS A 37 1.38 1.67 3.27
CA HIS A 37 0.90 3.02 3.54
C HIS A 37 2.09 3.87 4.01
N VAL A 38 2.30 5.01 3.37
CA VAL A 38 3.41 5.92 3.69
C VAL A 38 2.87 7.09 4.49
N ASN A 39 3.23 7.14 5.77
CA ASN A 39 2.95 8.29 6.61
C ASN A 39 4.09 9.30 6.50
N ALA A 40 3.76 10.58 6.32
CA ALA A 40 4.73 11.63 6.60
C ALA A 40 5.04 11.58 8.10
N LEU A 41 6.32 11.58 8.47
CA LEU A 41 6.71 11.85 9.84
C LEU A 41 6.18 13.24 10.20
N GLU A 42 5.46 13.36 11.32
CA GLU A 42 5.28 14.67 11.94
C GLU A 42 6.68 15.24 12.14
N GLU A 43 6.94 16.42 11.56
CA GLU A 43 8.11 17.19 11.93
C GLU A 43 8.03 17.36 13.45
N HIS A 44 8.81 16.60 14.20
CA HIS A 44 9.12 16.97 15.58
C HIS A 44 9.77 18.33 15.44
N GLY A 45 8.96 19.39 15.65
CA GLY A 45 9.40 20.76 15.54
C GLY A 45 10.71 20.85 16.30
N PHE A 46 11.79 21.19 15.58
CA PHE A 46 13.05 21.49 16.22
C PHE A 46 12.72 22.56 17.26
N ALA A 47 12.68 22.16 18.54
CA ALA A 47 12.75 23.10 19.63
C ALA A 47 14.02 23.87 19.36
N THR A 48 13.85 25.12 18.94
CA THR A 48 14.96 26.03 18.73
C THR A 48 15.71 26.14 20.06
N PRO A 49 17.04 26.01 20.07
CA PRO A 49 17.83 26.19 21.28
C PRO A 49 17.71 27.62 21.83
#